data_AF-A0A1I2A1B2-F1
#
_entry.id   AF-A0A1I2A1B2-F1
#
_cell.length_a   1.000
_cell.length_b   1.000
_cell.length_c   1.000
_cell.angle_alpha   90.00
_cell.angle_beta   90.00
_cell.angle_gamma   90.00
#
_symmetry.space_group_name_H-M   'P 1'
#
loop_
_entity.id
_entity.type
_entity.pdbx_description
1 polymer ?
#
loop_
_entity_poly.entity_id
_entity_poly.type
_entity_poly.pdbx_seq_one_letter_code
_entity_poly.pdbx_strand_id
1 'polypeptide(L)'
;MILSGGNTAATLRAAALNNNDVNGAMTYGTDGGLDALDLKVMEDTAGVQPVYQPAPIVRGEVLETYPQIREVLTPIFESLDLETLQRLNGQVAVNGVPADTVARDYLDSLAQD
;
A
#
# COMPACT_ATOMS: atom_id res chain seq x y z
N MET A 1 27.00 -0.86 -10.47
CA MET A 1 26.29 -2.04 -9.93
C MET A 1 25.03 -2.21 -10.77
N ILE A 2 24.85 -3.33 -11.48
CA ILE A 2 23.68 -3.55 -12.33
C ILE A 2 22.56 -4.06 -11.43
N LEU A 3 21.57 -3.22 -11.11
CA LEU A 3 20.33 -3.65 -10.45
C LEU A 3 19.42 -4.35 -11.47
N SER A 4 19.82 -5.55 -11.89
CA SER A 4 18.98 -6.42 -12.72
C SER A 4 18.15 -7.31 -11.81
N GLY A 5 16.85 -7.02 -11.67
CA GLY A 5 15.97 -7.97 -10.96
C GLY A 5 14.57 -7.50 -10.58
N GLY A 6 14.09 -6.35 -11.05
CA GLY A 6 12.71 -5.91 -10.74
C GLY A 6 12.40 -5.71 -9.26
N ASN A 7 13.44 -5.66 -8.40
CA ASN A 7 13.29 -5.51 -6.95
C ASN A 7 13.12 -4.01 -6.63
N THR A 8 11.89 -3.59 -6.34
CA THR A 8 11.53 -2.20 -6.05
C THR A 8 12.29 -1.64 -4.85
N ALA A 9 12.52 -2.44 -3.80
CA ALA A 9 13.28 -2.01 -2.62
C ALA A 9 14.71 -1.59 -2.97
N ALA A 10 15.33 -2.28 -3.93
CA ALA A 10 16.70 -1.99 -4.34
C ALA A 10 16.80 -0.73 -5.21
N THR A 11 15.80 -0.48 -6.08
CA THR A 11 15.72 0.75 -6.89
C THR A 11 15.37 1.97 -6.05
N LEU A 12 14.45 1.83 -5.08
CA LEU A 12 14.10 2.87 -4.11
C LEU A 12 15.32 3.31 -3.31
N ARG A 13 16.09 2.35 -2.78
CA ARG A 13 17.31 2.65 -2.02
C ARG A 13 18.39 3.35 -2.86
N ALA A 14 18.51 3.00 -4.15
CA ALA A 14 19.47 3.66 -5.04
C ALA A 14 19.12 5.14 -5.27
N ALA A 15 17.83 5.45 -5.48
CA ALA A 15 17.34 6.82 -5.63
C ALA A 15 17.51 7.63 -4.34
N ALA A 16 17.14 7.07 -3.19
CA ALA A 16 17.25 7.74 -1.89
C ALA A 16 18.70 8.07 -1.50
N LEU A 17 19.67 7.22 -1.88
CA LEU A 17 21.09 7.43 -1.58
C LEU A 17 21.84 8.22 -2.66
N ASN A 18 21.13 8.71 -3.69
CA ASN A 18 21.71 9.36 -4.87
C ASN A 18 22.87 8.56 -5.48
N ASN A 19 22.72 7.24 -5.51
CA ASN A 19 23.77 6.34 -5.96
C ASN A 19 23.90 6.43 -7.48
N ASN A 20 25.10 6.78 -7.98
CA ASN A 20 25.34 7.09 -9.40
C ASN A 20 24.42 8.19 -9.97
N ASP A 21 24.12 9.24 -9.20
CA ASP A 21 23.28 10.38 -9.61
C ASP A 21 21.84 9.99 -10.02
N VAL A 22 21.35 8.83 -9.54
CA VAL A 22 19.97 8.38 -9.75
C VAL A 22 19.04 9.13 -8.79
N ASN A 23 18.00 9.76 -9.33
CA ASN A 23 16.97 10.48 -8.57
C ASN A 23 15.55 9.91 -8.75
N GLY A 24 15.42 8.73 -9.36
CA GLY A 24 14.14 8.07 -9.62
C GLY A 24 14.23 6.56 -9.47
N ALA A 25 13.11 5.92 -9.11
CA ALA A 25 13.04 4.49 -8.85
C ALA A 25 11.79 3.86 -9.46
N MET A 26 11.91 2.59 -9.85
CA MET A 26 10.75 1.74 -10.11
C MET A 26 10.10 1.33 -8.78
N THR A 27 8.78 1.44 -8.67
CA THR A 27 8.03 1.14 -7.45
C THR A 27 6.58 0.73 -7.77
N TYR A 28 5.89 0.17 -6.78
CA TYR A 28 4.43 0.05 -6.80
C TYR A 28 3.81 1.22 -6.05
N GLY A 29 2.59 1.62 -6.43
CA GLY A 29 1.93 2.77 -5.82
C GLY A 29 1.82 2.69 -4.29
N THR A 30 1.65 1.50 -3.72
CA THR A 30 1.47 1.29 -2.27
C THR A 30 2.71 0.74 -1.57
N ASP A 31 3.91 0.89 -2.15
CA ASP A 31 5.16 0.34 -1.59
C ASP A 31 5.52 1.01 -0.26
N GLY A 32 5.71 0.22 0.80
CA GLY A 32 5.97 0.73 2.14
C GLY A 32 7.34 1.40 2.32
N GLY A 33 8.25 1.23 1.35
CA GLY A 33 9.56 1.89 1.37
C GLY A 33 9.54 3.37 0.98
N LEU A 34 8.45 3.87 0.42
CA LEU A 34 8.36 5.23 -0.14
C LEU A 34 8.47 6.31 0.94
N ASP A 35 7.62 6.25 1.96
CA ASP A 35 7.63 7.19 3.09
C ASP A 35 8.95 7.12 3.87
N ALA A 36 9.44 5.90 4.12
CA ALA A 36 10.66 5.69 4.89
C ALA A 36 11.92 6.23 4.19
N LEU A 37 11.88 6.39 2.87
CA LEU A 37 12.99 6.86 2.04
C LEU A 37 12.80 8.29 1.52
N ASP A 38 11.76 8.99 1.98
CA ASP A 38 11.40 10.36 1.55
C ASP A 38 11.22 10.46 0.02
N LEU A 39 10.55 9.46 -0.56
CA LEU A 39 10.25 9.38 -2.00
C LEU A 39 8.75 9.56 -2.24
N LYS A 40 8.40 10.27 -3.32
CA LYS A 40 7.02 10.52 -3.71
C LYS A 40 6.65 9.75 -4.99
N VAL A 41 5.49 9.10 -4.98
CA VAL A 41 4.92 8.46 -6.16
C VAL A 41 4.36 9.52 -7.11
N MET A 42 4.66 9.38 -8.40
CA MET A 42 4.09 10.22 -9.45
C MET A 42 2.72 9.71 -9.90
N GLU A 43 1.82 10.63 -10.22
CA GLU A 43 0.50 10.30 -10.74
C GLU A 43 0.56 9.87 -12.21
N ASP A 44 -0.10 8.76 -12.56
CA ASP A 44 -0.28 8.32 -13.95
C ASP A 44 -1.52 8.98 -14.57
N THR A 45 -1.38 10.25 -14.93
CA THR A 45 -2.48 11.06 -15.51
C THR A 45 -2.97 10.58 -16.88
N ALA A 46 -2.17 9.80 -17.60
CA ALA A 46 -2.51 9.27 -18.91
C ALA A 46 -3.15 7.87 -18.83
N GLY A 47 -3.20 7.26 -17.64
CA GLY A 47 -3.78 5.93 -17.42
C GLY A 47 -3.07 4.85 -18.23
N VAL A 48 -1.75 4.94 -18.36
CA VAL A 48 -0.95 3.96 -19.10
C VAL A 48 -0.99 2.61 -18.39
N GLN A 49 -1.04 2.62 -17.06
CA GLN A 49 -1.15 1.44 -16.22
C GLN A 49 -2.60 1.08 -15.92
N PRO A 50 -2.95 -0.23 -15.92
CA PRO A 50 -4.21 -0.68 -15.35
C PRO A 50 -4.33 -0.30 -13.87
N VAL A 51 -5.52 0.11 -13.44
CA VAL A 51 -5.81 0.42 -12.04
C VAL A 51 -6.01 -0.87 -11.25
N TYR A 52 -5.20 -1.07 -10.21
CA TYR A 52 -5.30 -2.18 -9.27
C TYR A 52 -5.76 -1.68 -7.88
N GLN A 53 -7.06 -1.47 -7.72
CA GLN A 53 -7.64 -1.10 -6.43
C GLN A 53 -8.01 -2.36 -5.62
N PRO A 54 -7.56 -2.46 -4.35
CA PRO A 54 -7.91 -3.59 -3.50
C PRO A 54 -9.39 -3.53 -3.13
N ALA A 55 -10.10 -4.65 -3.28
CA ALA A 55 -11.50 -4.79 -2.89
C ALA A 55 -11.79 -6.19 -2.35
N PRO A 56 -12.69 -6.34 -1.36
CA PRO A 56 -13.14 -7.64 -0.89
C PRO A 56 -13.93 -8.37 -1.98
N ILE A 57 -13.64 -9.65 -2.18
CA ILE A 57 -14.45 -10.53 -3.03
C ILE A 57 -15.07 -11.60 -2.15
N VAL A 58 -16.41 -11.64 -2.12
CA VAL A 58 -17.20 -12.56 -1.28
C VAL A 58 -18.11 -13.39 -2.17
N ARG A 59 -18.29 -14.68 -1.85
CA ARG A 59 -19.24 -15.55 -2.57
C ARG A 59 -20.66 -15.04 -2.42
N GLY A 60 -21.45 -15.08 -3.50
CA GLY A 60 -22.82 -14.57 -3.53
C GLY A 60 -23.70 -15.16 -2.43
N GLU A 61 -23.71 -16.49 -2.29
CA GLU A 61 -24.47 -17.19 -1.25
C GLU A 61 -24.15 -16.72 0.19
N VAL A 62 -22.89 -16.35 0.45
CA VAL A 62 -22.44 -15.87 1.76
C VAL A 62 -22.92 -14.43 1.97
N LEU A 63 -22.83 -13.59 0.95
CA LEU A 63 -23.26 -12.21 1.04
C LEU A 63 -24.79 -12.07 1.14
N GLU A 64 -25.55 -12.98 0.50
CA GLU A 64 -27.00 -13.08 0.66
C GLU A 64 -27.39 -13.51 2.07
N THR A 65 -26.63 -14.44 2.68
CA THR A 65 -26.86 -14.89 4.05
C THR A 65 -26.46 -13.83 5.08
N TYR A 66 -25.39 -13.08 4.80
CA TYR A 66 -24.80 -12.08 5.70
C TYR A 66 -24.64 -10.73 5.00
N PRO A 67 -25.74 -10.00 4.71
CA PRO A 67 -25.68 -8.72 4.02
C PRO A 67 -24.88 -7.65 4.78
N GLN A 68 -24.75 -7.78 6.10
CA GLN A 68 -23.98 -6.89 6.97
C GLN A 68 -22.48 -6.88 6.62
N ILE A 69 -21.96 -7.91 5.94
CA ILE A 69 -20.56 -7.92 5.46
C ILE A 69 -20.30 -6.69 4.60
N ARG A 70 -21.25 -6.30 3.74
CA ARG A 70 -21.12 -5.10 2.92
C ARG A 70 -21.05 -3.85 3.79
N GLU A 71 -21.96 -3.73 4.76
CA GLU A 71 -22.07 -2.56 5.64
C GLU A 71 -20.80 -2.35 6.47
N VAL A 72 -20.21 -3.45 6.95
CA VAL A 72 -18.97 -3.41 7.74
C VAL A 72 -17.74 -3.11 6.86
N LEU A 73 -17.62 -3.74 5.69
CA LEU A 73 -16.41 -3.61 4.88
C LEU A 73 -16.33 -2.31 4.08
N THR A 74 -17.48 -1.69 3.73
CA THR A 74 -17.51 -0.46 2.91
C THR A 74 -16.69 0.67 3.53
N PRO A 75 -16.96 1.14 4.76
CA PRO A 75 -16.21 2.26 5.34
C PRO A 75 -14.74 1.92 5.58
N ILE A 76 -14.41 0.64 5.83
CA ILE A 76 -13.02 0.18 6.00
C ILE A 76 -12.24 0.32 4.69
N PHE A 77 -12.83 -0.02 3.54
CA PHE A 77 -12.13 0.06 2.26
C PHE A 77 -12.15 1.47 1.65
N GLU A 78 -13.13 2.30 2.01
CA GLU A 78 -13.15 3.72 1.66
C GLU A 78 -12.03 4.51 2.35
N SER A 79 -11.59 4.10 3.54
CA SER A 79 -10.50 4.74 4.28
C SER A 79 -9.10 4.28 3.86
N LEU A 80 -8.98 3.25 3.02
CA LEU A 80 -7.71 2.71 2.53
C LEU A 80 -7.23 3.43 1.25
N ASP A 81 -6.97 4.72 1.37
CA ASP A 81 -6.33 5.49 0.31
C ASP A 81 -4.84 5.12 0.09
N LEU A 82 -4.23 5.70 -0.94
CA LEU A 82 -2.86 5.40 -1.35
C LEU A 82 -1.84 5.61 -0.22
N GLU A 83 -1.89 6.78 0.42
CA GLU A 83 -0.95 7.17 1.49
C GLU A 83 -1.17 6.32 2.74
N THR A 84 -2.42 5.99 3.06
CA THR A 84 -2.76 5.09 4.16
C THR A 84 -2.18 3.70 3.92
N LEU A 85 -2.34 3.13 2.72
CA LEU A 85 -1.78 1.82 2.39
C LEU A 85 -0.25 1.83 2.39
N GLN A 86 0.40 2.88 1.90
CA GLN A 86 1.86 3.05 1.99
C GLN A 86 2.33 3.01 3.44
N ARG A 87 1.70 3.80 4.32
CA ARG A 87 2.03 3.85 5.75
C ARG A 87 1.83 2.51 6.44
N LEU A 88 0.70 1.83 6.21
CA LEU A 88 0.41 0.53 6.83
C LEU A 88 1.39 -0.54 6.33
N ASN A 89 1.68 -0.57 5.03
CA ASN A 89 2.69 -1.48 4.47
C ASN A 89 4.10 -1.17 4.98
N GLY A 90 4.44 0.11 5.19
CA GLY A 90 5.72 0.53 5.75
C GLY A 90 5.94 0.01 7.18
N GLN A 91 4.89 0.02 8.01
CA GLN A 91 4.99 -0.55 9.36
C GLN A 91 5.36 -2.05 9.35
N VAL A 92 4.83 -2.80 8.39
CA VAL A 92 5.12 -4.24 8.27
C VAL A 92 6.47 -4.47 7.60
N ALA A 93 6.67 -3.91 6.40
CA ALA A 93 7.81 -4.23 5.54
C ALA A 93 9.12 -3.56 5.99
N VAL A 94 9.04 -2.38 6.60
CA VAL A 94 10.22 -1.60 7.03
C VAL A 94 10.43 -1.71 8.54
N ASN A 95 9.37 -1.48 9.33
CA ASN A 95 9.49 -1.45 10.79
C ASN A 95 9.36 -2.83 11.45
N GLY A 96 8.97 -3.87 10.68
CA GLY A 96 8.88 -5.24 11.16
C GLY A 96 7.75 -5.49 12.15
N VAL A 97 6.73 -4.62 12.19
CA VAL A 97 5.56 -4.80 13.04
C VAL A 97 4.71 -5.97 12.50
N PRO A 98 4.22 -6.88 13.35
CA PRO A 98 3.32 -7.95 12.92
C PRO A 98 2.08 -7.40 12.22
N ALA A 99 1.74 -7.95 11.05
CA ALA A 99 0.63 -7.45 10.22
C ALA A 99 -0.73 -7.51 10.92
N ASP A 100 -0.96 -8.51 11.78
CA ASP A 100 -2.17 -8.62 12.58
C ASP A 100 -2.30 -7.50 13.62
N THR A 101 -1.17 -7.04 14.17
CA THR A 101 -1.11 -5.89 15.08
C THR A 101 -1.44 -4.61 14.32
N VAL A 102 -0.76 -4.35 13.19
CA VAL A 102 -1.01 -3.18 12.34
C VAL A 102 -2.48 -3.11 11.90
N ALA A 103 -3.06 -4.24 11.50
CA ALA A 103 -4.46 -4.30 11.10
C ALA A 103 -5.42 -4.00 12.25
N ARG A 104 -5.19 -4.55 13.45
CA ARG A 104 -6.01 -4.27 14.64
C ARG A 104 -5.95 -2.81 15.03
N ASP A 105 -4.74 -2.27 15.16
CA ASP A 105 -4.53 -0.88 15.57
C ASP A 105 -5.18 0.10 14.59
N TYR A 106 -5.12 -0.20 13.28
CA TYR A 106 -5.80 0.59 12.26
C TYR A 106 -7.32 0.51 12.40
N LEU A 107 -7.90 -0.69 12.56
CA LEU A 107 -9.34 -0.85 12.74
C LEU A 107 -9.84 -0.17 14.03
N ASP A 108 -9.07 -0.25 15.12
CA ASP A 108 -9.38 0.42 16.38
C ASP A 108 -9.34 1.96 16.24
N SER A 109 -8.43 2.49 15.42
CA SER A 109 -8.36 3.94 15.15
C SER A 109 -9.59 4.47 14.41
N LEU A 110 -10.22 3.65 13.55
CA LEU A 110 -11.44 4.02 12.82
C LEU A 110 -12.69 4.04 13.73
N ALA A 111 -12.63 3.40 14.89
CA ALA A 111 -13.76 3.33 15.83
C ALA A 111 -13.80 4.51 16.83
N GLN A 112 -12.79 5.37 16.82
CA GLN A 112 -12.66 6.53 17.72
C GLN A 112 -13.16 7.85 17.09
N ASP A 113 -13.56 7.81 15.81
CA ASP A 113 -14.16 8.92 15.05
C ASP A 113 -15.69 8.74 14.90
#